data_AF-A0A2D7KAM8-F1
#
_entry.id   AF-A0A2D7KAM8-F1
#
_cell.length_a   1.000
_cell.length_b   1.000
_cell.length_c   1.000
_cell.angle_alpha   90.00
_cell.angle_beta   90.00
_cell.angle_gamma   90.00
#
_symmetry.space_group_name_H-M   'P 1'
#
loop_
_entity.id
_entity.type
_entity.pdbx_description
1 polymer ?
#
loop_
_entity_poly.entity_id
_entity_poly.type
_entity_poly.pdbx_seq_one_letter_code
_entity_poly.pdbx_strand_id
1 'polypeptide(L)'
;MELEMENLKLLAQPIEPENSIGRISRMDAINNKSINDRMLRKAQEKLKYLKLNLKSLNNKDFGFCMKCKKQININRIKLIPETRKCINCS
;
A
#
# COMPACT_ATOMS: atom_id res chain seq x y z
N MET A 1 -2.52 4.44 -10.87
CA MET A 1 -2.19 4.44 -9.43
C MET A 1 -2.93 5.57 -8.71
N GLU A 2 -2.83 6.84 -9.09
CA GLU A 2 -3.60 7.91 -8.42
C GLU A 2 -5.12 7.79 -8.66
N LEU A 3 -5.57 7.56 -9.90
CA LEU A 3 -6.98 7.27 -10.24
C LEU A 3 -7.54 6.05 -9.48
N GLU A 4 -6.73 5.02 -9.30
CA GLU A 4 -7.11 3.80 -8.58
C GLU A 4 -7.27 4.06 -7.08
N MET A 5 -6.42 4.92 -6.51
CA MET A 5 -6.56 5.37 -5.13
C MET A 5 -7.81 6.26 -4.93
N GLU A 6 -8.16 7.08 -5.93
CA GLU A 6 -9.41 7.85 -5.96
C GLU A 6 -10.63 6.92 -5.83
N ASN A 7 -10.67 5.87 -6.67
CA ASN A 7 -11.73 4.87 -6.65
C ASN A 7 -11.78 4.11 -5.33
N LEU A 8 -10.62 3.70 -4.79
CA LEU A 8 -10.57 3.03 -3.49
C LEU A 8 -11.05 3.93 -2.34
N LYS A 9 -10.79 5.25 -2.40
CA LYS A 9 -11.35 6.20 -1.41
C LYS A 9 -12.86 6.27 -1.48
N LEU A 10 -13.44 6.29 -2.69
CA LEU A 10 -14.89 6.29 -2.87
C LEU A 10 -15.52 5.02 -2.27
N LEU A 11 -14.93 3.87 -2.53
CA LEU A 11 -15.41 2.57 -2.02
C LEU A 11 -15.12 2.33 -0.52
N ALA A 12 -14.27 3.15 0.08
CA ALA A 12 -13.90 3.09 1.49
C ALA A 12 -14.67 4.10 2.37
N GLN A 13 -15.66 4.80 1.81
CA GLN A 13 -16.45 5.77 2.54
C GLN A 13 -17.25 5.13 3.70
N PRO A 14 -17.55 5.91 4.77
CA PRO A 14 -18.39 5.43 5.86
C PRO A 14 -19.75 4.92 5.37
N ILE A 15 -20.19 3.79 5.91
CA ILE A 15 -21.50 3.22 5.60
C ILE A 15 -22.50 3.84 6.56
N GLU A 16 -23.54 4.47 6.03
CA GLU A 16 -24.58 5.09 6.84
C GLU A 16 -25.36 4.05 7.65
N PRO A 17 -25.81 4.40 8.87
CA PRO A 17 -26.62 3.50 9.68
C PRO A 17 -28.07 3.50 9.16
N GLU A 18 -28.35 2.82 8.04
CA GLU A 18 -29.73 2.66 7.58
C GLU A 18 -30.40 1.37 8.10
N ASN A 19 -31.74 1.44 8.17
CA ASN A 19 -32.65 0.37 8.59
C ASN A 19 -33.21 -0.46 7.41
N SER A 20 -32.91 -0.11 6.15
CA SER A 20 -33.56 -0.66 4.95
C SER A 20 -32.70 -1.68 4.19
N ILE A 21 -31.37 -1.59 4.30
CA ILE A 21 -30.40 -2.59 3.86
C ILE A 21 -30.53 -3.80 4.78
N GLY A 22 -30.96 -4.93 4.22
CA GLY A 22 -31.05 -6.20 4.94
C GLY A 22 -29.76 -6.50 5.71
N ARG A 23 -29.87 -7.11 6.89
CA ARG A 23 -28.74 -7.32 7.83
C ARG A 23 -27.50 -7.95 7.17
N ILE A 24 -27.69 -8.84 6.18
CA ILE A 24 -26.63 -9.49 5.41
C ILE A 24 -25.90 -8.48 4.51
N SER A 25 -26.66 -7.71 3.71
CA SER A 25 -26.12 -6.68 2.82
C SER A 25 -25.34 -5.60 3.57
N ARG A 26 -25.76 -5.25 4.80
CA ARG A 26 -25.02 -4.33 5.66
C ARG A 26 -23.68 -4.93 6.11
N MET A 27 -23.68 -6.21 6.46
CA MET A 27 -22.47 -6.91 6.88
C MET A 27 -21.46 -7.01 5.74
N ASP A 28 -21.93 -7.29 4.52
CA ASP A 28 -21.11 -7.31 3.31
C ASP A 28 -20.53 -5.93 2.99
N ALA A 29 -21.33 -4.86 3.10
CA ALA A 29 -20.85 -3.50 2.92
C ALA A 29 -19.72 -3.14 3.90
N ILE A 30 -19.85 -3.51 5.18
CA ILE A 30 -18.81 -3.29 6.21
C ILE A 30 -17.53 -4.06 5.87
N ASN A 31 -17.67 -5.32 5.47
CA ASN A 31 -16.53 -6.15 5.08
C ASN A 31 -15.82 -5.58 3.85
N ASN A 32 -16.57 -5.19 2.82
CA ASN A 32 -16.04 -4.59 1.61
C ASN A 32 -15.30 -3.28 1.90
N LYS A 33 -15.88 -2.41 2.73
CA LYS A 33 -15.21 -1.17 3.17
C LYS A 33 -13.87 -1.48 3.86
N SER A 34 -13.85 -2.44 4.79
CA SER A 34 -12.62 -2.83 5.52
C SER A 34 -11.52 -3.34 4.58
N ILE A 35 -11.91 -4.10 3.55
CA ILE A 35 -11.00 -4.58 2.51
C ILE A 35 -10.46 -3.39 1.68
N ASN A 36 -11.35 -2.51 1.21
CA ASN A 36 -10.99 -1.33 0.43
C ASN A 36 -10.08 -0.37 1.20
N ASP A 37 -10.34 -0.15 2.49
CA ASP A 37 -9.48 0.62 3.39
C ASP A 37 -8.06 0.04 3.47
N ARG A 38 -7.94 -1.29 3.54
CA ARG A 38 -6.64 -1.97 3.56
C ARG A 38 -5.93 -1.83 2.21
N MET A 39 -6.64 -1.95 1.10
CA MET A 39 -6.09 -1.75 -0.24
C MET A 39 -5.60 -0.31 -0.43
N LEU A 40 -6.40 0.68 -0.02
CA LEU A 40 -6.06 2.09 -0.08
C LEU A 40 -4.78 2.40 0.70
N ARG A 41 -4.68 1.93 1.96
CA ARG A 41 -3.47 2.11 2.78
C ARG A 41 -2.24 1.51 2.12
N LYS A 42 -2.33 0.29 1.59
CA LYS A 42 -1.21 -0.36 0.88
C LYS A 42 -0.78 0.43 -0.36
N ALA A 43 -1.74 0.94 -1.15
CA ALA A 43 -1.46 1.76 -2.32
C ALA A 43 -0.77 3.09 -1.95
N GLN A 44 -1.22 3.74 -0.87
CA GLN A 44 -0.59 4.95 -0.33
C GLN A 44 0.85 4.70 0.13
N GLU A 45 1.09 3.63 0.88
CA GLU A 45 2.44 3.26 1.32
C GLU A 45 3.36 2.94 0.15
N LYS A 46 2.88 2.18 -0.84
CA LYS A 46 3.61 1.87 -2.07
C LYS A 46 4.01 3.15 -2.80
N LEU A 47 3.07 4.06 -3.03
CA LEU A 47 3.35 5.33 -3.70
C LEU A 47 4.37 6.18 -2.93
N LYS A 48 4.24 6.24 -1.60
CA LYS A 48 5.18 6.94 -0.72
C LYS A 48 6.59 6.38 -0.86
N TYR A 49 6.76 5.08 -0.82
CA TYR A 49 8.08 4.44 -0.94
C TYR A 49 8.66 4.57 -2.34
N LEU A 50 7.87 4.48 -3.40
CA LEU A 50 8.32 4.78 -4.75
C LEU A 50 8.86 6.21 -4.87
N LYS A 51 8.11 7.20 -4.37
CA LYS A 51 8.56 8.61 -4.38
C LYS A 51 9.86 8.79 -3.59
N LEU A 52 10.02 8.13 -2.45
CA LEU A 52 11.24 8.20 -1.64
C LEU A 52 12.43 7.51 -2.34
N ASN A 53 12.19 6.36 -2.96
CA ASN A 53 13.23 5.62 -3.68
C ASN A 53 13.68 6.38 -4.94
N LEU A 54 12.75 6.98 -5.68
CA LEU A 54 13.05 7.88 -6.80
C LEU A 54 13.93 9.07 -6.37
N LYS A 55 13.60 9.73 -5.26
CA LYS A 55 14.43 10.81 -4.70
C LYS A 55 15.81 10.34 -4.26
N SER A 56 15.92 9.08 -3.85
CA SER A 56 17.16 8.50 -3.32
C SER A 56 18.02 7.84 -4.38
N LEU A 57 17.60 7.80 -5.66
CA LEU A 57 18.38 7.20 -6.76
C LEU A 57 19.80 7.76 -6.87
N ASN A 58 19.98 9.05 -6.56
CA ASN A 58 21.29 9.72 -6.61
C ASN A 58 22.08 9.61 -5.30
N ASN A 59 21.50 9.01 -4.25
CA ASN A 59 22.20 8.79 -2.98
C ASN A 59 22.98 7.48 -3.01
N LYS A 60 24.18 7.50 -2.42
CA LYS A 60 25.06 6.33 -2.29
C LYS A 60 24.44 5.19 -1.47
N ASP A 61 23.43 5.50 -0.64
CA ASP A 61 22.72 4.53 0.18
C ASP A 61 21.59 3.79 -0.56
N PHE A 62 21.34 4.11 -1.83
CA PHE A 62 20.34 3.40 -2.62
C PHE A 62 20.72 1.93 -2.79
N GLY A 63 19.76 1.04 -2.58
CA GLY A 63 19.99 -0.40 -2.66
C GLY A 63 20.51 -1.04 -1.36
N PHE A 64 20.56 -0.31 -0.24
CA PHE A 64 20.82 -0.91 1.07
C PHE A 64 19.55 -1.07 1.92
N CYS A 65 19.50 -2.14 2.70
CA CYS A 65 18.39 -2.46 3.58
C CYS A 65 18.32 -1.45 4.73
N MET A 66 17.14 -0.84 4.94
CA MET A 66 16.91 0.13 6.00
C MET A 66 17.15 -0.45 7.41
N LYS A 67 16.93 -1.76 7.62
CA LYS A 67 17.07 -2.42 8.93
C LYS A 67 18.48 -2.93 9.21
N CYS A 68 19.05 -3.73 8.32
CA CYS A 68 20.34 -4.40 8.56
C CYS A 68 21.51 -3.79 7.78
N LYS A 69 21.27 -2.73 6.99
CA LYS A 69 22.28 -2.02 6.18
C LYS A 69 23.05 -2.89 5.18
N LYS A 70 22.60 -4.12 4.92
CA LYS A 70 23.13 -5.00 3.86
C LYS A 70 22.54 -4.62 2.51
N GLN A 71 23.27 -4.92 1.43
CA GLN A 71 22.79 -4.71 0.07
C GLN A 71 21.52 -5.53 -0.21
N ILE A 72 20.53 -4.89 -0.84
CA ILE A 72 19.30 -5.52 -1.30
C ILE A 72 19.59 -6.18 -2.65
N ASN A 73 19.13 -7.42 -2.83
CA ASN A 73 19.27 -8.12 -4.10
C ASN A 73 18.62 -7.31 -5.24
N ILE A 74 19.37 -7.08 -6.32
CA ILE A 74 18.92 -6.31 -7.49
C ILE A 74 17.62 -6.89 -8.10
N ASN A 75 17.46 -8.21 -8.12
CA ASN A 75 16.27 -8.88 -8.65
C ASN A 75 15.03 -8.53 -7.81
N ARG A 76 15.20 -8.36 -6.50
CA ARG A 76 14.12 -7.92 -5.60
C ARG A 76 13.73 -6.47 -5.88
N ILE A 77 14.70 -5.59 -6.15
CA ILE A 77 14.43 -4.19 -6.51
C ILE A 77 13.72 -4.11 -7.86
N LYS A 78 14.12 -4.94 -8.84
CA LYS A 78 13.44 -5.01 -10.15
C LYS A 78 11.99 -5.48 -10.03
N LEU A 79 11.72 -6.46 -9.17
CA LEU A 79 10.37 -6.99 -8.96
C LEU A 79 9.49 -6.07 -8.10
N ILE A 80 10.06 -5.51 -7.03
CA ILE A 80 9.35 -4.70 -6.03
C ILE A 80 10.18 -3.42 -5.78
N PRO A 81 10.11 -2.42 -6.66
CA PRO A 81 10.93 -1.21 -6.56
C PRO A 81 10.61 -0.35 -5.34
N GLU A 82 9.44 -0.52 -4.72
CA GLU A 82 9.05 0.13 -3.46
C GLU A 82 9.72 -0.48 -2.21
N THR A 83 10.43 -1.61 -2.35
CA THR A 83 11.05 -2.28 -1.20
C THR A 83 12.20 -1.44 -0.63
N ARG A 84 12.28 -1.36 0.70
CA ARG A 84 13.40 -0.74 1.43
C ARG A 84 14.09 -1.71 2.40
N LYS A 85 13.67 -2.97 2.36
CA LYS A 85 14.20 -4.05 3.19
C LYS A 85 14.71 -5.19 2.30
N CYS A 86 15.76 -5.87 2.75
CA CYS A 86 16.21 -7.12 2.15
C CYS A 86 15.22 -8.25 2.46
N ILE A 87 15.36 -9.39 1.77
CA ILE A 87 14.44 -10.53 1.92
C ILE A 87 14.39 -11.07 3.35
N ASN A 88 15.51 -11.02 4.08
CA ASN A 88 15.62 -11.51 5.46
C ASN A 88 15.05 -10.55 6.51
N CYS A 89 14.70 -9.32 6.13
CA CYS A 89 14.17 -8.29 7.03
C CYS A 89 12.74 -7.88 6.66
N SER A 90 12.22 -8.42 5.54
CA SER A 90 10.92 -8.06 4.99
C SER A 90 9.79 -8.56 5.86
#